data_AF-A0A4Q3UGJ2-F1
#
_entry.id   AF-A0A4Q3UGJ2-F1
#
_cell.length_a   1.000
_cell.length_b   1.000
_cell.length_c   1.000
_cell.angle_alpha   90.00
_cell.angle_beta   90.00
_cell.angle_gamma   90.00
#
_symmetry.space_group_name_H-M   'P 1'
#
loop_
_entity.id
_entity.type
_entity.pdbx_description
1 polymer ?
#
loop_
_entity_poly.entity_id
_entity_poly.type
_entity_poly.pdbx_seq_one_letter_code
_entity_poly.pdbx_strand_id
1 'polypeptide(L)'
;MWQIVDAALSNAGAIVALLTTDDEARLKEELWSANESVLEKELMEQPRQNVLFEAGVIYGRRPERTVLVRIGSHRPMSDLAVHHILTLDNSPQARHEVADALEAAGCSVDWTGSDWLSAGSFS
;
A
#
# COMPACT_ATOMS: atom_id res chain seq x y z
N MET A 1 16.53 -9.46 -14.21
CA MET A 1 15.31 -9.67 -13.42
C MET A 1 14.64 -8.36 -12.98
N TRP A 2 15.38 -7.30 -12.63
CA TRP A 2 14.80 -6.00 -12.23
C TRP A 2 14.74 -4.91 -13.33
N GLN A 3 15.18 -5.21 -14.57
CA GLN A 3 15.22 -4.23 -15.65
C GLN A 3 13.84 -3.61 -15.98
N ILE A 4 12.76 -4.35 -15.78
CA ILE A 4 11.39 -3.84 -16.01
C ILE A 4 11.01 -2.82 -14.94
N VAL A 5 11.36 -3.08 -13.67
CA VAL A 5 11.11 -2.15 -12.56
C VAL A 5 11.98 -0.91 -12.70
N ASP A 6 13.27 -1.06 -13.05
CA ASP A 6 14.16 0.08 -13.25
C ASP A 6 13.77 0.91 -14.48
N ALA A 7 13.28 0.28 -15.56
CA ALA A 7 12.76 0.97 -16.73
C ALA A 7 11.44 1.70 -16.42
N ALA A 8 10.55 1.08 -15.64
CA ALA A 8 9.32 1.72 -15.16
C ALA A 8 9.66 2.93 -14.26
N LEU A 9 10.58 2.78 -13.32
CA LEU A 9 11.09 3.84 -12.44
C LEU A 9 11.73 5.01 -13.20
N SER A 10 12.30 4.75 -14.37
CA SER A 10 12.96 5.78 -15.18
C SER A 10 11.98 6.63 -15.99
N ASN A 11 10.77 6.12 -16.26
CA ASN A 11 9.79 6.77 -17.12
C ASN A 11 8.48 7.16 -16.42
N ALA A 12 8.18 6.57 -15.25
CA ALA A 12 6.95 6.87 -14.51
C ALA A 12 7.11 8.11 -13.62
N GLY A 13 6.00 8.85 -13.48
CA GLY A 13 5.88 9.94 -12.49
C GLY A 13 5.94 9.40 -11.07
N ALA A 14 5.09 8.41 -10.77
CA ALA A 14 5.07 7.70 -9.50
C ALA A 14 4.85 6.18 -9.71
N ILE A 15 5.20 5.40 -8.70
CA ILE A 15 4.79 4.00 -8.56
C ILE A 15 3.75 3.93 -7.45
N VAL A 16 2.62 3.29 -7.75
CA VAL A 16 1.54 3.04 -6.79
C VAL A 16 1.53 1.55 -6.47
N ALA A 17 1.75 1.21 -5.20
CA ALA A 17 1.57 -0.15 -4.72
C ALA A 17 0.24 -0.24 -3.97
N LEU A 18 -0.69 -1.04 -4.50
CA LEU A 18 -1.96 -1.32 -3.85
C LEU A 18 -1.79 -2.51 -2.90
N LEU A 19 -1.99 -2.26 -1.62
CA LEU A 19 -1.93 -3.21 -0.53
C LEU A 19 -3.36 -3.66 -0.20
N THR A 20 -3.88 -4.53 -1.06
CA THR A 20 -5.21 -5.17 -0.97
C THR A 20 -5.17 -6.43 -0.11
N THR A 21 -6.33 -6.92 0.33
CA THR A 21 -6.47 -8.09 1.21
C THR A 21 -6.55 -9.42 0.43
N ASP A 22 -5.58 -9.68 -0.44
CA ASP A 22 -5.64 -10.82 -1.37
C ASP A 22 -5.20 -12.18 -0.78
N ASP A 23 -4.36 -12.17 0.25
CA ASP A 23 -3.84 -13.37 0.92
C ASP A 23 -4.24 -13.37 2.40
N GLU A 24 -4.13 -14.52 3.07
CA GLU A 24 -4.29 -14.63 4.53
C GLU A 24 -3.00 -15.16 5.18
N ALA A 25 -2.68 -14.73 6.40
CA ALA A 25 -1.61 -15.29 7.21
C ALA A 25 -1.83 -15.21 8.71
N ARG A 26 -1.10 -16.07 9.42
CA ARG A 26 -0.89 -16.04 10.87
C ARG A 26 0.51 -16.55 11.19
N LEU A 27 1.02 -16.21 12.37
CA LEU A 27 2.27 -16.80 12.86
C LEU A 27 2.06 -18.29 13.13
N LYS A 28 3.05 -19.12 12.74
CA LYS A 28 3.01 -20.55 13.02
C LYS A 28 2.91 -20.80 14.52
N GLU A 29 2.10 -21.78 14.91
CA GLU A 29 1.83 -22.11 16.30
C GLU A 29 3.10 -22.45 17.08
N GLU A 30 4.08 -23.11 16.43
CA GLU A 30 5.37 -23.43 17.03
C GLU A 30 6.23 -22.21 17.38
N LEU A 31 5.90 -21.03 16.83
CA LEU A 31 6.62 -19.78 17.04
C LEU A 31 5.93 -18.84 18.04
N TRP A 32 4.79 -19.25 18.62
CA TRP A 32 4.07 -18.41 19.57
C TRP A 32 4.86 -18.24 20.87
N SER A 33 4.96 -17.00 21.35
CA SER A 33 5.42 -16.70 22.70
C SER A 33 4.29 -16.86 23.74
N ALA A 34 4.65 -16.97 25.03
CA ALA A 34 3.66 -17.14 26.11
C ALA A 34 2.68 -15.95 26.21
N ASN A 35 3.13 -14.75 25.84
CA ASN A 35 2.35 -13.52 25.85
C ASN A 35 2.04 -13.02 24.43
N GLU A 36 2.01 -13.94 23.47
CA GLU A 36 1.85 -13.58 22.07
C GLU A 36 0.50 -12.91 21.80
N SER A 37 0.54 -11.85 20.98
CA SER A 37 -0.64 -11.05 20.63
C SER A 37 -1.69 -11.90 19.91
N VAL A 38 -2.97 -11.57 20.11
CA VAL A 38 -4.08 -12.19 19.35
C VAL A 38 -3.89 -11.98 17.84
N LEU A 39 -3.33 -10.84 17.45
CA LEU A 39 -2.97 -10.50 16.07
C LEU A 39 -1.89 -11.41 15.45
N GLU A 40 -1.16 -12.20 16.24
CA GLU A 40 -0.22 -13.19 15.68
C GLU A 40 -0.84 -14.57 15.56
N LYS A 41 -1.92 -14.83 16.32
CA LYS A 41 -2.56 -16.14 16.43
C LYS A 41 -3.71 -16.31 15.45
N GLU A 42 -4.43 -15.23 15.16
CA GLU A 42 -5.58 -15.22 14.26
C GLU A 42 -5.14 -15.21 12.79
N LEU A 43 -5.85 -15.99 11.97
CA LEU A 43 -5.72 -15.91 10.52
C LEU A 43 -6.31 -14.57 10.08
N MET A 44 -5.46 -13.70 9.53
CA MET A 44 -5.84 -12.36 9.10
C MET A 44 -5.48 -12.14 7.65
N GLU A 45 -6.29 -11.29 7.00
CA GLU A 45 -6.03 -10.80 5.66
C GLU A 45 -4.73 -9.98 5.59
N GLN A 46 -4.04 -10.06 4.45
CA GLN A 46 -2.81 -9.36 4.14
C GLN A 46 -2.64 -9.15 2.62
N PRO A 47 -1.80 -8.20 2.21
CA PRO A 47 -1.36 -8.12 0.82
C PRO A 47 -0.53 -9.32 0.40
N ARG A 48 -0.57 -9.60 -0.90
CA ARG A 48 0.24 -10.68 -1.47
C ARG A 48 1.71 -10.46 -1.20
N GLN A 49 2.40 -11.55 -0.87
CA GLN A 49 3.83 -11.51 -0.52
C GLN A 49 4.71 -10.94 -1.65
N ASN A 50 4.38 -11.25 -2.91
CA ASN A 50 5.12 -10.71 -4.05
C ASN A 50 4.93 -9.19 -4.19
N VAL A 51 3.72 -8.68 -3.94
CA VAL A 51 3.42 -7.24 -3.95
C VAL A 51 4.20 -6.54 -2.83
N LEU A 52 4.18 -7.08 -1.61
CA LEU A 52 4.94 -6.54 -0.49
C LEU A 52 6.45 -6.50 -0.77
N PHE A 53 6.98 -7.58 -1.33
CA PHE A 53 8.40 -7.68 -1.65
C PHE A 53 8.82 -6.67 -2.73
N GLU A 54 8.08 -6.60 -3.83
CA GLU A 54 8.36 -5.66 -4.92
C GLU A 54 8.19 -4.20 -4.48
N ALA A 55 7.10 -3.90 -3.77
CA ALA A 55 6.84 -2.56 -3.21
C ALA A 55 7.96 -2.15 -2.24
N GLY A 56 8.45 -3.06 -1.39
CA GLY A 56 9.58 -2.80 -0.51
C GLY A 56 10.88 -2.50 -1.25
N VAL A 57 11.19 -3.25 -2.31
CA VAL A 57 12.37 -3.01 -3.17
C VAL A 57 12.30 -1.63 -3.84
N ILE A 58 11.12 -1.27 -4.34
CA ILE A 58 10.89 0.02 -5.01
C ILE A 58 10.97 1.17 -4.02
N TYR A 59 10.28 1.04 -2.89
CA TYR A 59 10.25 2.04 -1.83
C TYR A 59 11.65 2.31 -1.27
N GLY A 60 12.47 1.27 -1.08
CA GLY A 60 13.86 1.43 -0.64
C GLY A 60 14.77 2.13 -1.65
N ARG A 61 14.40 2.14 -2.94
CA ARG A 61 15.19 2.79 -4.00
C ARG A 61 14.73 4.22 -4.31
N ARG A 62 13.42 4.48 -4.27
CA ARG A 62 12.79 5.74 -4.68
C ARG A 62 11.59 6.07 -3.77
N PRO A 63 11.82 6.29 -2.46
CA PRO A 63 10.74 6.53 -1.50
C PRO A 63 9.89 7.76 -1.87
N GLU A 64 10.50 8.79 -2.46
CA GLU A 64 9.83 10.02 -2.90
C GLU A 64 8.91 9.85 -4.11
N ARG A 65 9.05 8.74 -4.85
CA ARG A 65 8.20 8.40 -6.01
C ARG A 65 7.31 7.19 -5.78
N THR A 66 7.25 6.68 -4.55
CA THR A 66 6.51 5.46 -4.23
C THR A 66 5.36 5.78 -3.30
N VAL A 67 4.13 5.59 -3.79
CA VAL A 67 2.90 5.78 -3.03
C VAL A 67 2.38 4.41 -2.61
N LEU A 68 2.39 4.13 -1.31
CA LEU A 68 1.85 2.91 -0.73
C LEU A 68 0.40 3.17 -0.32
N VAL A 69 -0.55 2.42 -0.89
CA VAL A 69 -1.98 2.62 -0.66
C VAL A 69 -2.58 1.32 -0.15
N ARG A 70 -3.10 1.35 1.08
CA ARG A 70 -3.90 0.28 1.66
C ARG A 70 -5.36 0.41 1.24
N ILE A 71 -5.96 -0.71 0.86
CA ILE A 71 -7.39 -0.85 0.62
C ILE A 71 -7.90 -1.99 1.51
N GLY A 72 -8.96 -1.75 2.27
CA GLY A 72 -9.47 -2.70 3.26
C GLY A 72 -8.65 -2.72 4.56
N SER A 73 -8.98 -3.69 5.43
CA SER A 73 -8.31 -3.89 6.70
C SER A 73 -7.45 -5.14 6.64
N HIS A 74 -6.15 -5.00 6.89
CA HIS A 74 -5.24 -6.14 6.94
C HIS A 74 -4.41 -6.15 8.22
N ARG A 75 -3.75 -7.28 8.49
CA ARG A 75 -2.79 -7.45 9.60
C ARG A 75 -1.87 -6.22 9.70
N PRO A 76 -1.73 -5.61 10.89
CA PRO A 76 -0.85 -4.46 11.06
C PRO A 76 0.59 -4.82 10.72
N MET A 77 1.24 -3.98 9.92
CA MET A 77 2.67 -4.07 9.65
C MET A 77 3.36 -3.09 10.60
N SER A 78 3.55 -3.52 11.85
CA SER A 78 4.06 -2.66 12.94
C SER A 78 5.38 -1.96 12.61
N ASP A 79 6.26 -2.60 11.83
CA ASP A 79 7.54 -2.02 11.40
C ASP A 79 7.40 -1.02 10.23
N LEU A 80 6.26 -1.04 9.52
CA LEU A 80 5.93 -0.07 8.49
C LEU A 80 5.12 1.12 9.01
N ALA A 81 4.80 1.16 10.31
CA ALA A 81 4.05 2.26 10.92
C ALA A 81 4.80 3.61 10.88
N VAL A 82 6.12 3.58 10.69
CA VAL A 82 6.95 4.79 10.47
C VAL A 82 6.83 5.30 9.03
N HIS A 83 6.36 4.46 8.11
CA HIS A 83 6.21 4.79 6.70
C HIS A 83 4.78 5.24 6.39
N HIS A 84 4.65 6.25 5.54
CA HIS A 84 3.36 6.83 5.18
C HIS A 84 2.60 5.92 4.21
N ILE A 85 1.83 4.97 4.77
CA ILE A 85 0.86 4.17 4.02
C ILE A 85 -0.49 4.88 4.08
N LEU A 86 -0.97 5.31 2.92
CA LEU A 86 -2.28 5.94 2.78
C LEU A 86 -3.37 4.89 2.87
N THR A 87 -4.51 5.25 3.45
CA THR A 87 -5.71 4.39 3.38
C THR A 87 -6.63 4.96 2.33
N LEU A 88 -6.99 4.14 1.34
CA LEU A 88 -7.99 4.49 0.35
C LEU A 88 -9.29 3.78 0.68
N ASP A 89 -10.32 4.57 0.95
CA ASP A 89 -11.70 4.14 1.11
C ASP A 89 -12.63 4.96 0.19
N ASN A 90 -13.94 4.81 0.35
CA ASN A 90 -14.92 5.54 -0.45
C ASN A 90 -15.13 7.00 -0.03
N SER A 91 -14.41 7.49 0.98
CA SER A 91 -14.51 8.88 1.40
C SER A 91 -13.79 9.82 0.41
N PRO A 92 -14.34 11.01 0.14
CA PRO A 92 -13.64 12.04 -0.60
C PRO A 92 -12.27 12.39 0.00
N GLN A 93 -12.16 12.35 1.33
CA GLN A 93 -10.94 12.68 2.07
C GLN A 93 -9.79 11.74 1.71
N ALA A 94 -10.02 10.42 1.82
CA ALA A 94 -9.01 9.42 1.46
C ALA A 94 -8.57 9.53 -0.01
N ARG A 95 -9.52 9.83 -0.91
CA ARG A 95 -9.24 10.03 -2.33
C ARG A 95 -8.38 11.27 -2.57
N HIS A 96 -8.67 12.37 -1.86
CA HIS A 96 -7.84 13.58 -1.89
C HIS A 96 -6.42 13.31 -1.37
N GLU A 97 -6.26 12.59 -0.26
CA GLU A 97 -4.93 12.24 0.28
C GLU A 97 -4.09 11.43 -0.72
N VAL A 98 -4.70 10.48 -1.43
CA VAL A 98 -4.02 9.72 -2.49
C VAL A 98 -3.66 10.63 -3.68
N ALA A 99 -4.56 11.52 -4.10
CA ALA A 99 -4.31 12.46 -5.18
C ALA A 99 -3.17 13.45 -4.83
N ASP A 100 -3.16 14.00 -3.61
CA ASP A 100 -2.08 14.85 -3.11
C ASP A 100 -0.73 14.12 -3.11
N ALA A 101 -0.71 12.85 -2.68
CA ALA A 101 0.51 12.05 -2.68
C ALA A 101 1.00 11.70 -4.09
N LEU A 102 0.09 11.49 -5.06
CA LEU A 102 0.46 11.31 -6.46
C LEU A 102 1.07 12.59 -7.04
N GLU A 103 0.51 13.75 -6.74
CA GLU A 103 1.06 15.05 -7.15
C GLU A 103 2.45 15.28 -6.54
N ALA A 104 2.60 15.03 -5.23
CA ALA A 104 3.88 15.10 -4.53
C ALA A 104 4.94 14.14 -5.07
N ALA A 105 4.53 12.96 -5.55
CA ALA A 105 5.40 11.99 -6.21
C ALA A 105 5.78 12.39 -7.65
N GLY A 106 5.19 13.45 -8.21
CA GLY A 106 5.52 14.02 -9.52
C GLY A 106 4.53 13.70 -10.63
N CYS A 107 3.33 13.19 -10.31
CA CYS A 107 2.26 13.04 -11.29
C CYS A 107 1.56 14.37 -11.57
N SER A 108 1.15 14.60 -12.82
CA SER A 108 0.27 15.72 -13.17
C SER A 108 -1.18 15.36 -12.86
N VAL A 109 -1.63 15.67 -11.65
CA VAL A 109 -3.00 15.38 -11.19
C VAL A 109 -3.96 16.45 -11.73
N ASP A 110 -5.08 16.00 -12.29
CA ASP A 110 -6.18 16.87 -12.71
C ASP A 110 -7.22 16.98 -11.59
N TRP A 111 -7.31 18.16 -10.99
CA TRP A 111 -8.24 18.47 -9.90
C TRP A 111 -9.60 18.97 -10.38
N THR A 112 -9.83 19.03 -11.68
CA THR A 112 -11.09 19.53 -12.23
C THR A 112 -12.21 18.47 -12.15
N GLY A 113 -13.42 18.92 -11.84
CA GLY A 113 -14.58 18.04 -11.67
C GLY A 113 -14.56 17.23 -10.36
N SER A 114 -15.62 16.45 -10.15
CA SER A 114 -15.82 15.67 -8.91
C SER A 114 -16.13 14.19 -9.17
N ASP A 115 -16.16 13.75 -10.43
CA ASP A 115 -16.54 12.38 -10.80
C ASP A 115 -15.58 11.33 -10.23
N TRP A 116 -14.31 11.69 -10.07
CA TRP A 116 -13.28 10.84 -9.48
C TRP A 116 -13.48 10.59 -7.97
N LEU A 117 -14.27 11.42 -7.28
CA LEU A 117 -14.63 11.22 -5.87
C LEU A 117 -15.59 10.05 -5.66
N SER A 118 -16.27 9.59 -6.71
CA SER A 118 -17.21 8.47 -6.66
C SER A 118 -16.86 7.31 -7.59
N ALA A 119 -15.76 7.43 -8.34
CA ALA A 119 -15.31 6.39 -9.26
C ALA A 119 -14.83 5.13 -8.52
N GLY A 120 -15.32 3.95 -8.91
CA GLY A 120 -14.95 2.67 -8.28
C GLY A 120 -15.48 2.50 -6.85
N SER A 121 -15.20 1.34 -6.24
CA SER A 121 -15.53 1.06 -4.85
C SER A 121 -14.32 0.53 -4.09
N PHE A 122 -14.04 1.13 -2.94
CA PHE A 122 -12.92 0.81 -2.05
C PHE A 122 -13.39 0.45 -0.64
N SER A 123 -14.65 0.03 -0.51
CA SER A 123 -15.25 -0.52 0.71
C SER A 123 -14.92 -1.98 0.92
#